data_AF-A0A1I6XSQ0-F1
#
_entry.id   AF-A0A1I6XSQ0-F1
#
_cell.length_a   1.000
_cell.length_b   1.000
_cell.length_c   1.000
_cell.angle_alpha   90.00
_cell.angle_beta   90.00
_cell.angle_gamma   90.00
#
_symmetry.space_group_name_H-M   'P 1'
#
loop_
_entity.id
_entity.type
_entity.pdbx_description
1 polymer ?
#
loop_
_entity_poly.entity_id
_entity_poly.type
_entity_poly.pdbx_seq_one_letter_code
_entity_poly.pdbx_strand_id
1 'polypeptide(L)'
;MKQSLFKDAMILTAITLVAGLALGVVYEITKAPIAKAEADAVAKAYQTVFADAVEFTPLDSFDSDAASAYVQEQGYTEDEVDNVVVAKDASSNALGYVITVTSHAGYGGDITFSVGITNEGNINGYSITSISETAGLGMKATEEKFSSQFQNIPATTYTVTKSSPAGENEIEAISGATITSRAMTGGVDAAVCYYDYLTGGAANE
;
A
#
# COMPACT_ATOMS: atom_id res chain seq x y z
N MET A 1 -40.56 31.92 26.03
CA MET A 1 -39.21 31.32 25.88
C MET A 1 -39.23 29.86 25.43
N LYS A 2 -40.08 28.96 25.98
CA LYS A 2 -40.08 27.52 25.60
C LYS A 2 -40.51 27.22 24.14
N GLN A 3 -41.37 28.06 23.55
CA GLN A 3 -41.94 27.85 22.21
C GLN A 3 -40.99 28.21 21.06
N SER A 4 -40.15 29.25 21.20
CA SER A 4 -39.16 29.61 20.17
C SER A 4 -38.08 28.53 20.07
N LEU A 5 -37.59 28.03 21.21
CA LEU A 5 -36.60 26.96 21.27
C LEU A 5 -37.07 25.67 20.57
N PHE A 6 -38.33 25.27 20.76
CA PHE A 6 -38.87 24.06 20.12
C PHE A 6 -39.05 24.23 18.60
N LYS A 7 -39.49 25.41 18.15
CA LYS A 7 -39.62 25.74 16.73
C LYS A 7 -38.25 25.74 16.03
N ASP A 8 -37.25 26.35 16.65
CA ASP A 8 -35.89 26.42 16.11
C ASP A 8 -35.26 25.02 16.03
N ALA A 9 -35.47 24.18 17.05
CA ALA A 9 -35.03 22.78 17.05
C ALA A 9 -35.66 21.99 15.89
N MET A 10 -36.98 22.11 15.67
CA MET A 10 -37.67 21.43 14.57
C MET A 10 -37.20 21.89 13.18
N ILE A 11 -36.91 23.19 13.01
CA ILE A 11 -36.36 23.74 11.77
C ILE A 11 -34.97 23.15 11.53
N LEU A 12 -34.12 23.10 12.55
CA LEU A 12 -32.78 22.51 12.45
C LEU A 12 -32.85 21.00 12.13
N THR A 13 -33.77 20.25 12.74
CA THR A 13 -34.00 18.84 12.42
C THR A 13 -34.44 18.65 10.97
N ALA A 14 -35.34 19.49 10.47
CA ALA A 14 -35.78 19.40 9.07
C ALA A 14 -34.63 19.70 8.09
N ILE A 15 -33.83 20.74 8.35
CA ILE A 15 -32.69 21.09 7.50
C ILE A 15 -31.63 19.98 7.51
N THR A 16 -31.28 19.46 8.69
CA THR A 16 -30.30 18.37 8.83
C THR A 16 -30.77 17.07 8.21
N LEU A 17 -32.06 16.75 8.30
CA LEU A 17 -32.66 15.60 7.62
C LEU A 17 -32.53 15.73 6.10
N VAL A 18 -32.87 16.89 5.54
CA VAL A 18 -32.76 17.15 4.10
C VAL A 18 -31.29 17.09 3.65
N ALA A 19 -30.37 17.67 4.42
CA ALA A 19 -28.94 17.62 4.11
C ALA A 19 -28.39 16.19 4.16
N GLY A 20 -28.78 15.39 5.16
CA GLY A 20 -28.39 13.98 5.29
C GLY A 20 -28.93 13.12 4.15
N LEU A 21 -30.18 13.32 3.75
CA LEU A 21 -30.77 12.64 2.59
C LEU A 21 -30.07 13.03 1.29
N ALA A 22 -29.79 14.33 1.09
CA ALA A 22 -29.05 14.80 -0.07
C ALA A 22 -27.65 14.18 -0.13
N LEU A 23 -26.93 14.14 0.99
CA LEU A 23 -25.60 13.51 1.08
C LEU A 23 -25.66 12.00 0.80
N GLY A 24 -26.68 11.31 1.33
CA GLY A 24 -26.87 9.88 1.09
C GLY A 24 -27.13 9.54 -0.38
N VAL A 25 -27.96 10.34 -1.07
CA VAL A 25 -28.20 10.17 -2.52
C VAL A 25 -26.92 10.44 -3.33
N VAL A 26 -26.17 11.49 -2.98
CA VAL A 26 -24.89 11.77 -3.63
C VAL A 26 -23.92 10.60 -3.44
N TYR A 27 -23.80 10.07 -2.22
CA TYR A 27 -22.94 8.94 -1.91
C TYR A 27 -23.29 7.69 -2.72
N GLU A 28 -24.57 7.32 -2.81
CA GLU A 28 -25.01 6.16 -3.61
C GLU A 28 -24.65 6.31 -5.10
N ILE A 29 -24.78 7.51 -5.65
CA ILE A 29 -24.39 7.79 -7.05
C ILE A 29 -22.87 7.72 -7.23
N THR A 30 -22.08 8.20 -6.26
CA THR A 30 -20.61 8.24 -6.37
C THR A 30 -19.93 6.93 -5.99
N LYS A 31 -20.60 6.03 -5.26
CA LYS A 31 -20.01 4.78 -4.78
C LYS A 31 -19.48 3.89 -5.92
N ALA A 32 -20.28 3.67 -6.96
CA ALA A 32 -19.89 2.85 -8.10
C ALA A 32 -18.67 3.39 -8.88
N PRO A 33 -18.61 4.69 -9.27
CA PRO A 33 -17.42 5.22 -9.94
C PRO A 33 -16.17 5.26 -9.06
N ILE A 34 -16.31 5.46 -7.74
CA ILE A 34 -15.19 5.36 -6.80
C ILE A 34 -14.63 3.93 -6.77
N ALA A 35 -15.50 2.92 -6.60
CA ALA A 35 -15.07 1.52 -6.59
C ALA A 35 -14.40 1.11 -7.91
N LYS A 36 -14.90 1.61 -9.05
CA LYS A 36 -14.24 1.39 -10.35
C LYS A 36 -12.88 2.07 -10.43
N ALA A 37 -12.77 3.32 -9.97
CA ALA A 37 -11.50 4.05 -9.98
C ALA A 37 -10.46 3.38 -9.08
N GLU A 38 -10.86 2.86 -7.92
CA GLU A 38 -10.02 2.08 -7.02
C GLU A 38 -9.55 0.78 -7.68
N ALA A 39 -10.45 0.02 -8.30
CA ALA A 39 -10.08 -1.20 -9.01
C ALA A 39 -9.13 -0.94 -10.18
N ASP A 40 -9.38 0.12 -10.97
CA ASP A 40 -8.52 0.52 -12.09
C ASP A 40 -7.14 1.00 -11.56
N ALA A 41 -7.09 1.67 -10.40
CA ALA A 41 -5.85 2.09 -9.75
C ALA A 41 -5.03 0.91 -9.23
N VAL A 42 -5.68 -0.09 -8.61
CA VAL A 42 -5.04 -1.33 -8.17
C VAL A 42 -4.49 -2.11 -9.36
N ALA A 43 -5.28 -2.28 -10.43
CA ALA A 43 -4.81 -2.95 -11.65
C ALA A 43 -3.59 -2.22 -12.27
N LYS A 44 -3.61 -0.88 -12.29
CA LYS A 44 -2.47 -0.09 -12.74
C LYS A 44 -1.26 -0.24 -11.82
N ALA A 45 -1.47 -0.30 -10.51
CA ALA A 45 -0.41 -0.51 -9.53
C ALA A 45 0.29 -1.85 -9.77
N TYR A 46 -0.49 -2.92 -10.00
CA TYR A 46 0.04 -4.24 -10.32
C TYR A 46 0.81 -4.26 -11.64
N GLN A 47 0.29 -3.61 -12.69
CA GLN A 47 1.00 -3.48 -13.97
C GLN A 47 2.29 -2.66 -13.85
N THR A 48 2.35 -1.70 -12.91
CA THR A 48 3.55 -0.88 -12.69
C THR A 48 4.71 -1.73 -12.17
N VAL A 49 4.42 -2.73 -11.34
CA VAL A 49 5.44 -3.62 -10.75
C VAL A 49 5.67 -4.91 -11.56
N PHE A 50 4.75 -5.27 -12.46
CA PHE A 50 4.94 -6.31 -13.47
C PHE A 50 4.40 -5.85 -14.83
N ALA A 51 5.24 -5.17 -15.61
CA ALA A 51 4.86 -4.66 -16.93
C ALA A 51 4.54 -5.77 -17.94
N ASP A 52 5.19 -6.93 -17.80
CA ASP A 52 5.04 -8.07 -18.73
C ASP A 52 3.92 -9.04 -18.32
N ALA A 53 3.31 -8.85 -17.15
CA ALA A 53 2.17 -9.65 -16.73
C ALA A 53 0.92 -9.23 -17.50
N VAL A 54 0.13 -10.21 -17.92
CA VAL A 54 -1.18 -9.99 -18.57
C VAL A 54 -2.35 -10.42 -17.68
N GLU A 55 -2.06 -11.16 -16.62
CA GLU A 55 -3.05 -11.67 -15.68
C GLU A 55 -2.49 -11.58 -14.26
N PHE A 56 -3.34 -11.17 -13.32
CA PHE A 56 -3.07 -11.17 -11.89
C PHE A 56 -4.14 -12.00 -11.21
N THR A 57 -3.76 -13.14 -10.64
CA THR A 57 -4.70 -14.05 -9.96
C THR A 57 -4.48 -14.02 -8.45
N PRO A 58 -5.52 -13.88 -7.61
CA PRO A 58 -5.38 -14.02 -6.17
C PRO A 58 -4.65 -15.30 -5.78
N LEU A 59 -3.80 -15.23 -4.77
CA LEU A 59 -3.15 -16.40 -4.23
C LEU A 59 -4.18 -17.26 -3.47
N ASP A 60 -4.27 -18.54 -3.84
CA ASP A 60 -5.19 -19.48 -3.19
C ASP A 60 -4.84 -19.63 -1.71
N SER A 61 -5.87 -19.64 -0.86
CA SER A 61 -5.73 -19.76 0.62
C SER A 61 -4.94 -18.64 1.29
N PHE A 62 -4.79 -17.48 0.64
CA PHE A 62 -4.28 -16.28 1.30
C PHE A 62 -5.23 -15.85 2.44
N ASP A 63 -4.65 -15.62 3.61
CA ASP A 63 -5.33 -15.12 4.81
C ASP A 63 -4.54 -13.90 5.29
N SER A 64 -5.17 -12.73 5.20
CA SER A 64 -4.54 -11.44 5.54
C SER A 64 -4.21 -11.35 7.03
N ASP A 65 -5.09 -11.83 7.92
CA ASP A 65 -4.85 -11.77 9.36
C ASP A 65 -3.64 -12.64 9.73
N ALA A 66 -3.53 -13.84 9.15
CA ALA A 66 -2.39 -14.73 9.37
C ALA A 66 -1.09 -14.16 8.76
N ALA A 67 -1.17 -13.56 7.57
CA ALA A 67 -0.02 -12.94 6.91
C ALA A 67 0.51 -11.75 7.69
N SER A 68 -0.37 -10.86 8.14
CA SER A 68 -0.06 -9.71 8.99
C SER A 68 0.53 -10.15 10.33
N ALA A 69 -0.08 -11.13 11.01
CA ALA A 69 0.45 -11.66 12.25
C ALA A 69 1.88 -12.21 12.08
N TYR A 70 2.15 -12.93 10.98
CA TYR A 70 3.48 -13.46 10.69
C TYR A 70 4.53 -12.36 10.56
N VAL A 71 4.29 -11.33 9.72
CA VAL A 71 5.30 -10.26 9.52
C VAL A 71 5.49 -9.42 10.79
N GLN A 72 4.44 -9.21 11.57
CA GLN A 72 4.51 -8.50 12.85
C GLN A 72 5.36 -9.27 13.88
N GLU A 73 5.24 -10.60 13.93
CA GLU A 73 6.11 -11.45 14.76
C GLU A 73 7.59 -11.38 14.33
N GLN A 74 7.87 -11.12 13.06
CA GLN A 74 9.23 -10.92 12.54
C GLN A 74 9.78 -9.49 12.78
N GLY A 75 9.00 -8.61 13.41
CA GLY A 75 9.43 -7.27 13.82
C GLY A 75 8.85 -6.12 13.01
N TYR A 76 8.01 -6.40 12.00
CA TYR A 76 7.28 -5.39 11.22
C TYR A 76 5.94 -5.06 11.87
N THR A 77 5.98 -4.62 13.14
CA THR A 77 4.79 -4.50 14.01
C THR A 77 3.74 -3.49 13.57
N GLU A 78 4.12 -2.58 12.67
CA GLU A 78 3.25 -1.50 12.15
C GLU A 78 2.82 -1.77 10.71
N ASP A 79 3.13 -2.95 10.15
CA ASP A 79 2.85 -3.30 8.76
C ASP A 79 1.86 -4.47 8.70
N GLU A 80 0.93 -4.40 7.74
CA GLU A 80 -0.10 -5.41 7.47
C GLU A 80 -0.01 -5.87 6.01
N VAL A 81 -0.18 -7.17 5.77
CA VAL A 81 -0.24 -7.73 4.42
C VAL A 81 -1.71 -7.90 4.03
N ASP A 82 -2.20 -7.00 3.18
CA ASP A 82 -3.62 -6.90 2.83
C ASP A 82 -4.05 -7.92 1.77
N ASN A 83 -3.17 -8.19 0.81
CA ASN A 83 -3.49 -9.02 -0.34
C ASN A 83 -2.23 -9.56 -1.01
N VAL A 84 -2.35 -10.74 -1.63
CA VAL A 84 -1.33 -11.28 -2.52
C VAL A 84 -1.95 -11.80 -3.81
N VAL A 85 -1.38 -11.38 -4.93
CA VAL A 85 -1.72 -11.89 -6.27
C VAL A 85 -0.48 -12.44 -6.97
N VAL A 86 -0.67 -13.50 -7.74
CA VAL A 86 0.35 -14.06 -8.62
C VAL A 86 0.27 -13.35 -9.97
N ALA A 87 1.39 -12.76 -10.40
CA ALA A 87 1.53 -12.14 -11.71
C ALA A 87 1.89 -13.20 -12.75
N LYS A 88 1.14 -13.27 -13.87
CA LYS A 88 1.33 -14.27 -14.92
C LYS A 88 1.52 -13.66 -16.30
N ASP A 89 2.39 -14.27 -17.09
CA ASP A 89 2.59 -13.91 -18.50
C ASP A 89 1.46 -14.44 -19.40
N ALA A 90 1.53 -14.12 -20.71
CA ALA A 90 0.56 -14.57 -21.70
C ALA A 90 0.52 -16.10 -21.93
N SER A 91 1.52 -16.82 -21.42
CA SER A 91 1.60 -18.28 -21.45
C SER A 91 1.14 -18.92 -20.13
N SER A 92 0.57 -18.11 -19.21
CA SER A 92 0.16 -18.52 -17.86
C SER A 92 1.32 -18.97 -16.95
N ASN A 93 2.57 -18.60 -17.27
CA ASN A 93 3.69 -18.81 -16.36
C ASN A 93 3.65 -17.76 -15.26
N ALA A 94 3.84 -18.19 -14.01
CA ALA A 94 4.03 -17.25 -12.91
C ALA A 94 5.37 -16.51 -13.10
N LEU A 95 5.31 -15.18 -13.08
CA LEU A 95 6.48 -14.29 -13.11
C LEU A 95 6.93 -13.90 -11.69
N GLY A 96 6.00 -13.93 -10.74
CA GLY A 96 6.23 -13.55 -9.36
C GLY A 96 4.94 -13.21 -8.62
N TYR A 97 5.08 -12.48 -7.53
CA TYR A 97 4.00 -12.11 -6.63
C TYR A 97 3.91 -10.60 -6.49
N VAL A 98 2.70 -10.07 -6.45
CA VAL A 98 2.43 -8.71 -6.00
C VAL A 98 1.81 -8.79 -4.61
N ILE A 99 2.49 -8.20 -3.65
CA ILE A 99 2.11 -8.19 -2.24
C ILE A 99 1.67 -6.77 -1.91
N THR A 100 0.41 -6.60 -1.52
CA THR A 100 -0.14 -5.33 -1.05
C THR A 100 0.09 -5.23 0.45
N VAL A 101 0.74 -4.15 0.87
CA VAL A 101 1.06 -3.85 2.27
C VAL A 101 0.48 -2.50 2.65
N THR A 102 -0.07 -2.43 3.87
CA THR A 102 -0.40 -1.18 4.54
C THR A 102 0.56 -0.97 5.70
N SER A 103 1.28 0.16 5.67
CA SER A 103 2.14 0.58 6.77
C SER A 103 1.45 1.67 7.60
N HIS A 104 1.26 1.41 8.89
CA HIS A 104 0.73 2.36 9.88
C HIS A 104 1.81 3.31 10.42
N ALA A 105 3.08 3.09 10.07
CA ALA A 105 4.20 3.91 10.51
C ALA A 105 4.36 5.23 9.75
N GLY A 106 3.45 5.56 8.83
CA GLY A 106 3.44 6.82 8.09
C GLY A 106 3.26 8.03 9.01
N TYR A 107 3.88 9.16 8.65
CA TYR A 107 3.75 10.40 9.42
C TYR A 107 2.35 11.02 9.27
N GLY A 108 1.77 10.93 8.07
CA GLY A 108 0.42 11.41 7.75
C GLY A 108 -0.69 10.40 8.03
N GLY A 109 -0.35 9.22 8.56
CA GLY A 109 -1.23 8.06 8.68
C GLY A 109 -0.84 6.95 7.72
N ASP A 110 -1.78 6.04 7.47
CA ASP A 110 -1.53 4.81 6.73
C ASP A 110 -1.05 5.05 5.29
N ILE A 111 -0.12 4.20 4.85
CA ILE A 111 0.37 4.16 3.48
C ILE A 111 0.15 2.75 2.93
N THR A 112 -0.73 2.63 1.93
CA THR A 112 -1.01 1.36 1.25
C THR A 112 -0.31 1.35 -0.10
N PHE A 113 0.45 0.29 -0.37
CA PHE A 113 1.20 0.13 -1.61
C PHE A 113 1.38 -1.33 -1.97
N SER A 114 1.60 -1.58 -3.27
CA SER A 114 1.83 -2.92 -3.81
C SER A 114 3.28 -3.07 -4.21
N VAL A 115 3.93 -4.13 -3.75
CA VAL A 115 5.33 -4.48 -4.01
C VAL A 115 5.36 -5.67 -4.96
N GLY A 116 6.09 -5.58 -6.07
CA GLY A 116 6.27 -6.72 -6.98
C GLY A 116 7.59 -7.42 -6.71
N ILE A 117 7.54 -8.73 -6.46
CA ILE A 117 8.72 -9.57 -6.22
C ILE A 117 8.71 -10.73 -7.23
N THR A 118 9.76 -10.82 -8.04
CA THR A 118 9.89 -11.85 -9.07
C THR A 118 10.24 -13.20 -8.46
N ASN A 119 9.98 -14.29 -9.20
CA ASN A 119 10.35 -15.64 -8.78
C ASN A 119 11.87 -15.84 -8.63
N GLU A 120 12.68 -14.98 -9.24
CA GLU A 120 14.13 -14.94 -9.08
C GLU A 120 14.57 -14.23 -7.79
N GLY A 121 13.64 -13.74 -6.97
CA GLY A 121 13.95 -13.06 -5.72
C GLY A 121 14.43 -11.62 -5.91
N ASN A 122 13.85 -10.89 -6.88
CA ASN A 122 14.12 -9.46 -7.07
C ASN A 122 12.85 -8.64 -6.83
N ILE A 123 12.99 -7.50 -6.16
CA ILE A 123 11.97 -6.47 -6.07
C ILE A 123 11.98 -5.69 -7.38
N ASN A 124 10.89 -5.76 -8.15
CA ASN A 124 10.72 -4.96 -9.38
C ASN A 124 10.40 -3.49 -9.07
N GLY A 125 9.88 -3.22 -7.89
CA GLY A 125 9.49 -1.90 -7.41
C GLY A 125 8.23 -1.96 -6.55
N TYR A 126 7.72 -0.79 -6.21
CA TYR A 126 6.43 -0.64 -5.57
C TYR A 126 5.55 0.37 -6.31
N SER A 127 4.25 0.30 -6.07
CA SER A 127 3.28 1.29 -6.53
C SER A 127 2.29 1.62 -5.42
N ILE A 128 2.21 2.90 -5.06
CA ILE A 128 1.36 3.40 -3.98
C ILE A 128 -0.08 3.51 -4.47
N THR A 129 -1.01 2.92 -3.71
CA THR A 129 -2.46 3.01 -3.96
C THR A 129 -3.14 4.02 -3.03
N SER A 130 -2.62 4.22 -1.81
CA SER A 130 -3.11 5.21 -0.86
C SER A 130 -1.96 5.83 -0.06
N ILE A 131 -1.95 7.16 0.07
CA ILE A 131 -0.99 7.91 0.88
C ILE A 131 -1.59 9.27 1.28
N SER A 132 -1.39 9.68 2.53
CA SER A 132 -1.87 10.98 3.05
C SER A 132 -0.77 11.81 3.70
N GLU A 133 0.41 11.81 3.11
CA GLU A 133 1.59 12.48 3.62
C GLU A 133 1.61 13.99 3.33
N THR A 134 2.53 14.71 3.99
CA THR A 134 2.69 16.14 3.73
C THR A 134 3.25 16.40 2.32
N ALA A 135 2.55 17.23 1.54
CA ALA A 135 2.97 17.63 0.20
C ALA A 135 4.37 18.29 0.21
N GLY A 136 5.24 17.88 -0.72
CA GLY A 136 6.64 18.35 -0.80
C GLY A 136 7.59 17.74 0.24
N LEU A 137 7.07 16.91 1.16
CA LEU A 137 7.83 16.10 2.12
C LEU A 137 7.56 14.62 1.87
N GLY A 138 6.71 13.96 2.67
CA GLY A 138 6.46 12.52 2.57
C GLY A 138 5.78 12.09 1.26
N MET A 139 5.02 12.98 0.60
CA MET A 139 4.48 12.69 -0.74
C MET A 139 5.56 12.42 -1.79
N LYS A 140 6.82 12.79 -1.54
CA LYS A 140 7.95 12.41 -2.41
C LYS A 140 8.17 10.91 -2.49
N ALA A 141 7.53 10.10 -1.63
CA ALA A 141 7.50 8.65 -1.75
C ALA A 141 6.83 8.20 -3.07
N THR A 142 6.00 9.02 -3.71
CA THR A 142 5.44 8.72 -5.04
C THR A 142 6.36 9.16 -6.19
N GLU A 143 7.45 9.88 -5.91
CA GLU A 143 8.35 10.41 -6.92
C GLU A 143 9.43 9.40 -7.30
N GLU A 144 9.81 9.40 -8.58
CA GLU A 144 10.83 8.50 -9.15
C GLU A 144 12.15 8.55 -8.38
N LYS A 145 12.53 9.72 -7.85
CA LYS A 145 13.77 9.87 -7.07
C LYS A 145 13.81 8.90 -5.88
N PHE A 146 12.69 8.65 -5.21
CA PHE A 146 12.64 7.71 -4.11
C PHE A 146 12.26 6.30 -4.58
N SER A 147 11.27 6.17 -5.47
CA SER A 147 10.75 4.86 -5.89
C SER A 147 11.72 4.03 -6.73
N SER A 148 12.59 4.68 -7.52
CA SER A 148 13.60 3.99 -8.33
C SER A 148 14.64 3.24 -7.50
N GLN A 149 14.82 3.61 -6.22
CA GLN A 149 15.74 2.91 -5.32
C GLN A 149 15.30 1.47 -5.04
N PHE A 150 14.01 1.16 -5.26
CA PHE A 150 13.43 -0.17 -5.04
C PHE A 150 13.25 -0.98 -6.34
N GLN A 151 13.72 -0.46 -7.48
CA GLN A 151 13.51 -1.09 -8.79
C GLN A 151 14.65 -2.04 -9.14
N ASN A 152 14.31 -3.30 -9.42
CA ASN A 152 15.23 -4.36 -9.85
C ASN A 152 16.39 -4.60 -8.89
N ILE A 153 16.09 -4.65 -7.58
CA ILE A 153 17.07 -4.94 -6.52
C ILE A 153 16.74 -6.29 -5.87
N PRO A 154 17.71 -6.95 -5.21
CA PRO A 154 17.45 -8.20 -4.51
C PRO A 154 16.33 -8.08 -3.46
N ALA A 155 15.50 -9.11 -3.33
CA ALA A 155 14.51 -9.22 -2.26
C ALA A 155 15.21 -9.57 -0.94
N THR A 156 15.77 -8.55 -0.30
CA THR A 156 16.41 -8.61 1.01
C THR A 156 15.92 -7.45 1.87
N THR A 157 16.37 -7.37 3.12
CA THR A 157 16.01 -6.27 4.02
C THR A 157 16.89 -5.05 3.79
N TYR A 158 16.27 -3.87 3.82
CA TYR A 158 16.93 -2.60 3.59
C TYR A 158 16.88 -1.69 4.80
N THR A 159 17.85 -0.79 4.89
CA THR A 159 17.87 0.23 5.96
C THR A 159 17.82 1.63 5.39
N VAL A 160 17.20 2.55 6.12
CA VAL A 160 17.09 3.95 5.69
C VAL A 160 18.28 4.76 6.20
N THR A 161 19.02 5.37 5.27
CA THR A 161 20.13 6.29 5.56
C THR A 161 19.75 7.74 5.23
N LYS A 162 20.28 8.70 6.00
CA LYS A 162 20.07 10.15 5.74
C LYS A 162 21.13 10.75 4.82
N SER A 163 22.14 9.96 4.47
CA SER A 163 23.22 10.34 3.57
C SER A 163 23.11 9.51 2.29
N SER A 164 23.94 9.82 1.29
CA SER A 164 24.03 8.95 0.11
C SER A 164 24.34 7.51 0.56
N PRO A 165 23.69 6.48 -0.03
CA PRO A 165 23.92 5.08 0.31
C PRO A 165 25.40 4.72 0.23
N ALA A 166 25.91 4.14 1.31
CA ALA A 166 27.29 3.64 1.41
C ALA A 166 27.36 2.11 1.35
N GLY A 167 26.23 1.43 1.57
CA GLY A 167 26.06 -0.01 1.44
C GLY A 167 25.06 -0.40 0.34
N GLU A 168 25.08 -1.66 -0.07
CA GLU A 168 24.18 -2.21 -1.10
C GLU A 168 22.73 -2.37 -0.61
N ASN A 169 22.52 -2.37 0.72
CA ASN A 169 21.21 -2.53 1.36
C ASN A 169 20.75 -1.24 2.07
N GLU A 170 21.07 -0.09 1.48
CA GLU A 170 20.71 1.23 2.03
C GLU A 170 19.82 2.01 1.06
N ILE A 171 18.71 2.54 1.58
CA ILE A 171 17.79 3.42 0.88
C ILE A 171 18.00 4.85 1.39
N GLU A 172 18.26 5.79 0.47
CA GLU A 172 18.35 7.20 0.79
C GLU A 172 16.99 7.74 1.24
N ALA A 173 16.96 8.33 2.43
CA ALA A 173 15.78 8.96 2.98
C ALA A 173 15.36 10.17 2.16
N ILE A 174 14.05 10.38 2.07
CA ILE A 174 13.48 11.65 1.65
C ILE A 174 13.89 12.72 2.67
N SER A 175 14.60 13.74 2.19
CA SER A 175 15.02 14.87 3.02
C SER A 175 13.81 15.55 3.68
N GLY A 176 13.83 15.62 5.01
CA GLY A 176 12.73 16.16 5.82
C GLY A 176 11.56 15.20 6.06
N ALA A 177 11.59 13.97 5.54
CA ALA A 177 10.52 12.97 5.70
C ALA A 177 11.08 11.56 6.00
N THR A 178 11.96 11.47 7.01
CA THR A 178 12.57 10.19 7.42
C THR A 178 11.55 9.18 7.95
N ILE A 179 10.45 9.63 8.58
CA ILE A 179 9.38 8.74 9.07
C ILE A 179 8.72 8.03 7.88
N THR A 180 8.26 8.80 6.88
CA THR A 180 7.70 8.24 5.64
C THR A 180 8.68 7.32 4.92
N SER A 181 9.98 7.69 4.87
CA SER A 181 11.00 6.85 4.23
C SER A 181 11.13 5.48 4.93
N ARG A 182 11.06 5.46 6.27
CA ARG A 182 11.09 4.24 7.07
C ARG A 182 9.82 3.42 6.95
N ALA A 183 8.65 4.06 6.89
CA ALA A 183 7.38 3.37 6.67
C ALA A 183 7.38 2.64 5.31
N MET A 184 7.81 3.33 4.24
CA MET A 184 7.94 2.70 2.92
C MET A 184 8.95 1.54 2.91
N THR A 185 10.14 1.74 3.50
CA THR A 185 11.18 0.71 3.52
C THR A 185 10.75 -0.49 4.38
N GLY A 186 10.15 -0.23 5.55
CA GLY A 186 9.63 -1.26 6.46
C GLY A 186 8.53 -2.08 5.82
N GLY A 187 7.55 -1.46 5.16
CA GLY A 187 6.50 -2.22 4.48
C GLY A 187 7.00 -2.97 3.22
N VAL A 188 8.03 -2.48 2.53
CA VAL A 188 8.72 -3.27 1.48
C VAL A 188 9.41 -4.49 2.09
N ASP A 189 10.14 -4.30 3.17
CA ASP A 189 10.81 -5.39 3.88
C ASP A 189 9.81 -6.41 4.46
N ALA A 190 8.64 -5.96 4.92
CA ALA A 190 7.54 -6.83 5.36
C ALA A 190 7.01 -7.68 4.19
N ALA A 191 6.89 -7.09 2.99
CA ALA A 191 6.53 -7.84 1.78
C ALA A 191 7.60 -8.90 1.43
N VAL A 192 8.89 -8.56 1.53
CA VAL A 192 10.00 -9.51 1.33
C VAL A 192 9.92 -10.65 2.35
N CYS A 193 9.71 -10.32 3.63
CA CYS A 193 9.57 -11.30 4.70
C CYS A 193 8.42 -12.29 4.43
N TYR A 194 7.27 -11.79 3.96
CA TYR A 194 6.15 -12.65 3.61
C TYR A 194 6.42 -13.46 2.33
N TYR A 195 7.10 -12.89 1.34
CA TYR A 195 7.52 -13.62 0.15
C TYR A 195 8.44 -14.81 0.48
N ASP A 196 9.39 -14.63 1.39
CA ASP A 196 10.27 -15.70 1.85
C ASP A 196 9.48 -16.82 2.53
N TYR A 197 8.45 -16.47 3.32
CA TYR A 197 7.53 -17.43 3.91
C TYR A 197 6.75 -18.22 2.85
N LEU A 198 6.21 -17.54 1.83
CA LEU A 198 5.46 -18.16 0.73
C LEU A 198 6.31 -19.14 -0.10
N THR A 199 7.57 -18.79 -0.35
CA THR A 199 8.47 -19.57 -1.20
C THR A 199 9.29 -20.62 -0.43
N GLY A 200 9.06 -20.75 0.87
CA GLY A 200 9.67 -21.78 1.71
C GLY A 200 11.12 -21.48 2.13
N GLY A 201 11.53 -20.21 2.14
CA GLY A 201 12.81 -19.79 2.70
C GLY A 201 14.03 -20.30 1.93
N ALA A 202 14.03 -20.19 0.59
CA ALA A 202 15.16 -20.62 -0.26
C ALA A 202 16.45 -19.79 -0.12
N ALA A 203 16.57 -18.93 0.90
CA ALA A 203 17.75 -18.07 1.13
C ALA A 203 18.58 -18.44 2.37
N ASN A 204 18.25 -19.49 3.12
CA ASN A 204 19.04 -19.92 4.29
C ASN A 204 19.37 -21.42 4.27
N GLU A 205 20.21 -21.84 3.32
CA GLU A 205 21.23 -22.90 3.50
C GLU A 205 22.52 -22.54 2.74
#